data_AF-A0A960VNX3-F1
#
_entry.id   AF-A0A960VNX3-F1
#
_cell.length_a   1.000
_cell.length_b   1.000
_cell.length_c   1.000
_cell.angle_alpha   90.00
_cell.angle_beta   90.00
_cell.angle_gamma   90.00
#
_symmetry.space_group_name_H-M   'P 1'
#
loop_
_entity.id
_entity.type
_entity.pdbx_description
1 polymer ?
#
loop_
_entity_poly.entity_id
_entity_poly.type
_entity_poly.pdbx_seq_one_letter_code
_entity_poly.pdbx_strand_id
1 'polypeptide(L)'
;MNRNVRRYAWRALLLGLVLVVGGAAATSLVIGRQVRGAVAAAQSWEPGDPVEALLAVATSPDYAVAERNRAVWALGQLGDSRAVAPLATLLPHTNCEHGQDVCRRKLEQAIELCEGAPNVGAVLWRHGRLATR
;
A
#
# COMPACT_ATOMS: atom_id res chain seq x y z
N MET A 1 -33.10 17.72 30.03
CA MET A 1 -31.92 16.84 29.81
C MET A 1 -30.89 17.09 30.91
N ASN A 2 -30.61 16.12 31.79
CA ASN A 2 -29.71 16.30 32.95
C ASN A 2 -28.27 16.61 32.51
N ARG A 3 -27.61 17.62 33.13
CA ARG A 3 -26.19 17.98 32.84
C ARG A 3 -25.25 16.77 32.91
N ASN A 4 -25.53 15.82 33.81
CA ASN A 4 -24.75 14.60 33.98
C ASN A 4 -24.93 13.63 32.80
N VAL A 5 -26.16 13.47 32.29
CA VAL A 5 -26.44 12.64 31.09
C VAL A 5 -25.71 13.19 29.86
N ARG A 6 -25.71 14.52 29.67
CA ARG A 6 -24.96 15.18 28.59
C ARG A 6 -23.45 14.94 28.72
N ARG A 7 -22.90 15.00 29.94
CA ARG A 7 -21.47 14.73 30.20
C ARG A 7 -21.09 13.28 29.88
N TYR A 8 -21.92 12.30 30.26
CA TYR A 8 -21.67 10.89 29.94
C TYR A 8 -21.77 10.62 28.44
N ALA A 9 -22.75 11.20 27.76
CA ALA A 9 -22.88 11.11 26.31
C ALA A 9 -21.63 11.63 25.58
N TRP A 10 -21.11 12.81 25.97
CA TRP A 10 -19.87 13.34 25.41
C TRP A 10 -18.66 12.46 25.67
N ARG A 11 -18.52 11.90 26.88
CA ARG A 11 -17.42 10.98 27.20
C ARG A 11 -17.48 9.71 26.37
N ALA A 12 -18.67 9.14 26.18
CA ALA A 12 -18.85 7.95 25.34
C ALA A 12 -18.51 8.25 23.87
N LEU A 13 -18.94 9.40 23.34
CA LEU A 13 -18.58 9.85 21.99
C LEU A 13 -17.07 10.04 21.82
N LEU A 14 -16.42 10.70 22.78
CA LEU A 14 -14.97 10.90 22.76
C LEU A 14 -14.21 9.57 22.82
N LEU A 15 -14.64 8.64 23.68
CA LEU A 15 -14.04 7.32 23.76
C LEU A 15 -14.20 6.55 22.45
N GLY A 16 -15.39 6.58 21.84
CA GLY A 16 -15.64 5.98 20.54
C GLY A 16 -14.72 6.55 19.45
N LEU A 17 -14.57 7.88 19.40
CA LEU A 17 -13.67 8.54 18.46
C LEU A 17 -12.21 8.11 18.66
N VAL A 18 -11.74 8.04 19.91
CA VAL A 18 -10.37 7.60 20.22
C VAL A 18 -10.12 6.17 19.76
N LEU A 19 -11.08 5.26 19.97
CA LEU A 19 -10.96 3.87 19.51
C LEU A 19 -10.90 3.76 17.99
N VAL A 20 -11.73 4.54 17.28
CA VAL A 20 -11.73 4.57 15.81
C VAL A 20 -10.42 5.11 15.26
N VAL A 21 -9.96 6.25 15.77
CA VAL A 21 -8.69 6.87 15.34
C VAL A 21 -7.50 5.97 15.69
N GLY A 22 -7.48 5.39 16.89
CA GLY A 22 -6.44 4.45 17.31
C GLY A 22 -6.39 3.20 16.43
N GLY A 23 -7.56 2.65 16.07
CA GLY A 23 -7.67 1.53 15.14
C GLY A 23 -7.13 1.86 13.74
N ALA A 24 -7.54 3.00 13.18
CA ALA A 24 -7.04 3.48 11.89
C ALA A 24 -5.53 3.75 11.90
N ALA A 25 -5.00 4.27 13.01
CA ALA A 25 -3.58 4.48 13.17
C ALA A 25 -2.80 3.15 13.21
N ALA A 26 -3.32 2.16 13.95
CA ALA A 26 -2.73 0.83 14.01
C ALA A 26 -2.70 0.15 12.63
N THR A 27 -3.79 0.21 11.85
CA THR A 27 -3.81 -0.36 10.50
C THR A 27 -2.84 0.35 9.56
N SER A 28 -2.77 1.69 9.60
CA SER A 28 -1.78 2.48 8.85
C SER A 28 -0.35 2.01 9.19
N LEU A 29 -0.02 1.84 10.47
CA LEU A 29 1.32 1.38 10.87
C LEU A 29 1.62 -0.06 10.42
N VAL A 30 0.63 -0.96 10.44
CA VAL A 30 0.76 -2.33 9.93
C VAL A 30 1.04 -2.32 8.43
N ILE A 31 0.30 -1.53 7.65
CA ILE A 31 0.55 -1.36 6.20
C ILE A 31 1.99 -0.88 5.97
N GLY A 32 2.43 0.14 6.70
CA GLY A 32 3.80 0.65 6.59
C GLY A 32 4.87 -0.38 6.92
N ARG A 33 4.63 -1.29 7.87
CA ARG A 33 5.54 -2.41 8.16
C ARG A 33 5.59 -3.40 7.00
N GLN A 34 4.45 -3.72 6.40
CA GLN A 34 4.39 -4.62 5.24
C GLN A 34 5.09 -4.03 4.01
N VAL A 35 4.88 -2.75 3.71
CA VAL A 35 5.56 -2.06 2.60
C VAL A 35 7.06 -2.04 2.80
N ARG A 36 7.54 -1.69 4.02
CA ARG A 36 8.97 -1.76 4.34
C ARG A 36 9.56 -3.16 4.17
N GLY A 37 8.81 -4.20 4.57
CA GLY A 37 9.22 -5.59 4.38
C GLY A 37 9.31 -5.97 2.91
N ALA A 38 8.34 -5.55 2.09
CA ALA A 38 8.36 -5.78 0.64
C ALA A 38 9.53 -5.07 -0.04
N VAL A 39 9.79 -3.80 0.32
CA VAL A 39 10.94 -3.02 -0.18
C VAL A 39 12.26 -3.71 0.19
N ALA A 40 12.42 -4.11 1.45
CA ALA A 40 13.64 -4.76 1.90
C ALA A 40 13.88 -6.11 1.21
N ALA A 41 12.81 -6.89 0.98
CA ALA A 41 12.89 -8.13 0.21
C ALA A 41 13.32 -7.85 -1.24
N ALA A 42 12.67 -6.90 -1.92
CA ALA A 42 13.02 -6.54 -3.29
C ALA A 42 14.47 -6.05 -3.39
N GLN A 43 14.90 -5.18 -2.48
CA GLN A 43 16.27 -4.66 -2.44
C GLN A 43 17.33 -5.73 -2.12
N SER A 44 16.93 -6.88 -1.56
CA SER A 44 17.87 -7.99 -1.36
C SER A 44 18.26 -8.69 -2.65
N TRP A 45 17.42 -8.59 -3.69
CA TRP A 45 17.67 -9.14 -5.03
C TRP A 45 18.11 -8.05 -6.01
N GLU A 46 17.50 -6.87 -5.90
CA GLU A 46 17.68 -5.71 -6.79
C GLU A 46 18.11 -4.48 -5.97
N PRO A 47 19.41 -4.34 -5.64
CA PRO A 47 19.88 -3.25 -4.80
C PRO A 47 19.65 -1.89 -5.46
N GLY A 48 19.07 -0.93 -4.71
CA GLY A 48 18.88 0.42 -5.25
C GLY A 48 17.69 1.16 -4.66
N ASP A 49 17.11 2.04 -5.48
CA ASP A 49 15.91 2.81 -5.13
C ASP A 49 14.72 1.88 -4.84
N PRO A 50 13.92 2.14 -3.79
CA PRO A 50 12.78 1.28 -3.43
C PRO A 50 11.79 1.02 -4.56
N VAL A 51 11.52 2.02 -5.40
CA VAL A 51 10.54 1.91 -6.49
C VAL A 51 11.13 1.09 -7.62
N GLU A 52 12.38 1.38 -8.01
CA GLU A 52 13.07 0.61 -9.04
C GLU A 52 13.24 -0.87 -8.66
N ALA A 53 13.60 -1.16 -7.42
CA ALA A 53 13.72 -2.54 -6.92
C ALA A 53 12.38 -3.28 -6.98
N LEU A 54 11.29 -2.65 -6.54
CA LEU A 54 9.96 -3.25 -6.60
C LEU A 54 9.46 -3.40 -8.04
N LEU A 55 9.79 -2.46 -8.94
CA LEU A 55 9.47 -2.55 -10.36
C LEU A 55 10.16 -3.73 -11.00
N ALA A 56 11.47 -3.90 -10.78
CA ALA A 56 12.24 -5.02 -11.28
C ALA A 56 11.63 -6.37 -10.85
N VAL A 57 11.23 -6.48 -9.57
CA VAL A 57 10.53 -7.67 -9.07
C VAL A 57 9.16 -7.85 -9.72
N ALA A 58 8.36 -6.80 -9.86
CA ALA A 58 7.01 -6.90 -10.42
C ALA A 58 7.00 -7.33 -11.90
N THR A 59 7.96 -6.83 -12.69
CA THR A 59 8.00 -7.01 -14.14
C THR A 59 8.77 -8.26 -14.58
N SER A 60 9.65 -8.81 -13.74
CA SER A 60 10.41 -10.00 -14.10
C SER A 60 9.61 -11.30 -13.88
N PRO A 61 9.61 -12.24 -14.85
CA PRO A 61 9.01 -13.56 -14.69
C PRO A 61 9.82 -14.49 -13.77
N ASP A 62 11.06 -14.12 -13.40
CA ASP A 62 11.95 -14.95 -12.59
C ASP A 62 11.51 -15.00 -11.11
N TYR A 63 10.71 -14.03 -10.68
CA TYR A 63 10.18 -13.97 -9.33
C TYR A 63 8.86 -14.72 -9.20
N ALA A 64 8.69 -15.41 -8.07
CA ALA A 64 7.44 -16.09 -7.75
C ALA A 64 6.25 -15.11 -7.78
N VAL A 65 5.10 -15.60 -8.23
CA VAL A 65 3.86 -14.81 -8.36
C VAL A 65 3.46 -14.10 -7.06
N ALA A 66 3.76 -14.71 -5.90
CA ALA A 66 3.55 -14.10 -4.60
C ALA A 66 4.41 -12.84 -4.38
N GLU A 67 5.67 -12.87 -4.80
CA GLU A 67 6.60 -11.73 -4.70
C GLU A 67 6.23 -10.63 -5.71
N ARG A 68 5.90 -10.99 -6.95
CA ARG A 68 5.40 -10.05 -7.95
C ARG A 68 4.14 -9.32 -7.46
N ASN A 69 3.16 -10.06 -6.92
CA ASN A 69 1.95 -9.48 -6.36
C ASN A 69 2.23 -8.60 -5.13
N ARG A 70 3.19 -8.98 -4.29
CA ARG A 70 3.62 -8.19 -3.13
C ARG A 70 4.27 -6.89 -3.59
N ALA A 71 5.10 -6.95 -4.63
CA ALA A 71 5.76 -5.79 -5.21
C ALA A 71 4.76 -4.80 -5.82
N VAL A 72 3.81 -5.29 -6.63
CA VAL A 72 2.73 -4.48 -7.22
C VAL A 72 1.89 -3.79 -6.14
N TRP A 73 1.52 -4.53 -5.08
CA TRP A 73 0.79 -3.94 -3.96
C TRP A 73 1.61 -2.85 -3.25
N ALA A 74 2.88 -3.12 -2.97
CA ALA A 74 3.77 -2.15 -2.31
C ALA A 74 3.98 -0.89 -3.15
N LEU A 75 4.15 -1.02 -4.47
CA LEU A 75 4.21 0.11 -5.41
C LEU A 75 2.97 0.99 -5.33
N GLY A 76 1.78 0.40 -5.36
CA GLY A 76 0.53 1.14 -5.15
C GLY A 76 0.48 1.84 -3.80
N GLN A 77 0.98 1.21 -2.73
CA GLN A 77 1.02 1.85 -1.41
C GLN A 77 2.00 3.03 -1.35
N LEU A 78 3.13 2.97 -2.07
CA LEU A 78 4.06 4.10 -2.20
C LEU A 78 3.41 5.24 -2.98
N GLY A 79 2.76 4.91 -4.10
CA GLY A 79 2.10 5.87 -4.97
C GLY A 79 3.11 6.76 -5.72
N ASP A 80 4.24 6.20 -6.12
CA ASP A 80 5.23 6.89 -6.94
C ASP A 80 4.78 6.89 -8.41
N SER A 81 4.72 8.07 -9.02
CA SER A 81 4.25 8.23 -10.41
C SER A 81 5.12 7.49 -11.42
N ARG A 82 6.40 7.22 -11.11
CA ARG A 82 7.30 6.43 -11.97
C ARG A 82 6.80 5.01 -12.20
N ALA A 83 5.98 4.47 -11.28
CA ALA A 83 5.45 3.12 -11.39
C ALA A 83 4.26 3.00 -12.34
N VAL A 84 3.61 4.10 -12.74
CA VAL A 84 2.39 4.06 -13.58
C VAL A 84 2.65 3.37 -14.92
N ALA A 85 3.62 3.87 -15.69
CA ALA A 85 3.89 3.34 -17.03
C ALA A 85 4.37 1.87 -17.00
N PRO A 86 5.33 1.47 -16.14
CA PRO A 86 5.73 0.06 -16.03
C PRO A 86 4.62 -0.88 -15.54
N LEU A 87 3.73 -0.44 -14.66
CA LEU A 87 2.60 -1.27 -14.22
C LEU A 87 1.55 -1.40 -15.32
N ALA A 88 1.31 -0.36 -16.10
CA ALA A 88 0.36 -0.39 -17.21
C ALA A 88 0.76 -1.39 -18.30
N THR A 89 2.05 -1.62 -18.55
CA THR A 89 2.52 -2.63 -19.52
C THR A 89 2.24 -4.06 -19.08
N LEU A 90 2.00 -4.31 -17.79
CA LEU A 90 1.66 -5.64 -17.26
C LEU A 90 0.18 -6.00 -17.48
N LEU A 91 -0.72 -5.02 -17.66
CA LEU A 91 -2.17 -5.26 -17.76
C LEU A 91 -2.57 -6.27 -18.85
N PRO A 92 -2.03 -6.22 -20.10
CA PRO A 92 -2.42 -7.14 -21.16
C PRO A 92 -2.08 -8.61 -20.87
N HIS A 93 -1.10 -8.84 -19.99
CA HIS A 93 -0.60 -10.17 -19.64
C HIS A 93 -1.22 -10.72 -18.35
N THR A 94 -2.19 -9.99 -17.77
CA THR A 94 -2.87 -10.39 -16.52
C THR A 94 -4.28 -10.91 -16.82
N ASN A 95 -4.37 -12.04 -17.49
CA ASN A 95 -5.62 -12.79 -17.55
C ASN A 95 -5.71 -13.63 -16.27
N CYS A 96 -6.90 -13.71 -15.67
CA CYS A 96 -7.12 -14.37 -14.39
C CYS A 96 -7.01 -15.90 -14.49
N GLU A 97 -5.87 -16.43 -14.96
CA GLU A 97 -5.59 -17.86 -14.97
C GLU A 97 -4.82 -18.22 -13.69
N HIS A 98 -5.61 -18.69 -12.71
CA HIS A 98 -5.22 -19.62 -11.65
C HIS A 98 -3.73 -19.68 -11.26
N GLY A 99 -3.19 -18.57 -10.74
CA GLY A 99 -2.00 -18.58 -9.90
C GLY A 99 -0.65 -18.34 -10.59
N GLN A 100 -0.61 -18.04 -11.89
CA GLN A 100 0.65 -17.77 -12.61
C GLN A 100 0.94 -16.28 -12.88
N ASP A 101 -0.06 -15.41 -12.75
CA ASP A 101 0.09 -13.98 -13.04
C ASP A 101 -0.32 -13.04 -11.89
N VAL A 102 0.10 -11.79 -12.03
CA VAL A 102 -0.34 -10.70 -11.15
C VAL A 102 -1.85 -10.50 -11.31
N CYS A 103 -2.57 -10.33 -10.21
CA CYS A 103 -4.02 -10.12 -10.27
C CYS A 103 -4.34 -8.78 -10.95
N ARG A 104 -5.08 -8.81 -12.07
CA ARG A 104 -5.48 -7.61 -12.83
C ARG A 104 -6.08 -6.50 -11.96
N ARG A 105 -7.03 -6.83 -11.06
CA ARG A 105 -7.62 -5.84 -10.15
C ARG A 105 -6.60 -5.17 -9.23
N LYS A 106 -5.59 -5.93 -8.76
CA LYS A 106 -4.53 -5.36 -7.92
C LYS A 106 -3.64 -4.42 -8.71
N LEU A 107 -3.39 -4.76 -9.98
CA LEU A 107 -2.60 -3.95 -10.88
C LEU A 107 -3.31 -2.64 -11.21
N GLU A 108 -4.60 -2.69 -11.57
CA GLU A 108 -5.45 -1.51 -11.78
C GLU A 108 -5.48 -0.61 -10.53
N GLN A 109 -5.72 -1.19 -9.34
CA GLN A 109 -5.70 -0.44 -8.09
C GLN A 109 -4.32 0.17 -7.78
N ALA A 110 -3.24 -0.54 -8.05
CA ALA A 110 -1.89 -0.02 -7.83
C ALA A 110 -1.58 1.16 -8.76
N ILE A 111 -2.01 1.08 -10.03
CA ILE A 111 -1.90 2.18 -11.00
C ILE A 111 -2.66 3.40 -10.51
N GLU A 112 -3.94 3.24 -10.12
CA GLU A 112 -4.78 4.33 -9.62
C GLU A 112 -4.12 5.06 -8.42
N LEU A 113 -3.53 4.31 -7.48
CA LEU A 113 -2.80 4.90 -6.36
C LEU A 113 -1.52 5.64 -6.79
N CYS A 114 -0.80 5.13 -7.79
CA CYS A 114 0.38 5.80 -8.37
C CYS A 114 0.03 7.03 -9.21
N GLU A 115 -1.18 7.10 -9.77
CA GLU A 115 -1.71 8.28 -10.47
C GLU A 115 -2.15 9.41 -9.51
N GLY A 116 -2.06 9.19 -8.19
CA GLY A 116 -2.31 10.20 -7.17
C GLY A 116 -3.64 10.06 -6.45
N ALA A 117 -4.33 8.93 -6.56
CA ALA A 117 -5.51 8.67 -5.75
C ALA A 117 -5.19 8.72 -4.24
N PRO A 118 -6.12 9.19 -3.39
CA PRO A 118 -5.86 9.39 -1.98
C PRO A 118 -5.61 8.05 -1.25
N ASN A 119 -4.42 7.89 -0.67
CA ASN A 119 -4.08 6.75 0.19
C ASN A 119 -4.11 7.14 1.68
N VAL A 120 -5.28 7.02 2.31
CA VAL A 120 -5.44 7.29 3.75
C VAL A 120 -4.67 6.32 4.64
N GLY A 121 -4.37 5.13 4.14
CA GLY A 121 -3.57 4.11 4.83
C GLY A 121 -2.08 4.43 4.87
N ALA A 122 -1.62 5.42 4.08
CA ALA A 122 -0.24 5.86 4.00
C ALA A 122 0.13 6.96 5.02
N VAL A 123 -0.88 7.59 5.63
CA VAL A 123 -0.75 8.87 6.37
C VAL A 123 0.31 8.84 7.47
N LEU A 124 0.44 7.72 8.21
CA LEU A 124 1.37 7.66 9.35
C LEU A 124 2.75 7.09 9.04
N TRP A 125 3.01 6.55 7.84
CA TRP A 125 4.27 5.83 7.56
C TRP A 125 4.99 6.25 6.28
N ARG A 126 4.32 6.92 5.35
CA ARG A 126 4.92 7.36 4.08
C ARG A 126 5.73 8.64 4.28
N HIS A 127 6.93 8.48 4.83
CA HIS A 127 7.86 9.57 5.15
C HIS A 127 9.34 9.14 4.96
N GLY A 128 10.25 10.10 4.85
CA GLY A 128 11.69 9.84 4.73
C GLY A 128 12.05 9.16 3.40
N ARG A 129 12.79 8.04 3.45
CA ARG A 129 13.23 7.29 2.24
C ARG A 129 12.09 6.64 1.43
N LEU A 130 10.88 6.59 1.98
CA LEU A 130 9.68 6.12 1.29
C LEU A 130 8.72 7.26 0.93
N ALA A 131 9.13 8.53 1.13
CA ALA A 131 8.39 9.67 0.63
C ALA A 131 8.66 9.79 -0.88
N THR A 132 7.84 9.12 -1.67
CA THR A 132 7.84 9.23 -3.13
C THR A 132 7.09 10.49 -3.55
N ARG A 133 7.52 11.14 -4.63
CA ARG A 133 6.88 12.33 -5.22
C ARG A 133 6.17 11.98 -6.51
#